data_AF-A0A7X0PCV8-F1
#
_entry.id   AF-A0A7X0PCV8-F1
#
_cell.length_a   1.000
_cell.length_b   1.000
_cell.length_c   1.000
_cell.angle_alpha   90.00
_cell.angle_beta   90.00
_cell.angle_gamma   90.00
#
_symmetry.space_group_name_H-M   'P 1'
#
loop_
_entity.id
_entity.type
_entity.pdbx_description
1 polymer ?
#
loop_
_entity_poly.entity_id
_entity_poly.type
_entity_poly.pdbx_seq_one_letter_code
_entity_poly.pdbx_strand_id
1 'polypeptide(L)'
;MSKPPTQYAGVVGIEPKPIVLTPEPAQHVNWGAVASLPPFQMYAVERFGRSARDSHEWATECAVHEAAQSGDKALMDAYVAWHTAKGYWPNETAFGEAKS
;
A
#
# COMPACT_ATOMS: atom_id res chain seq x y z
N MET A 1 13.95 -39.90 -15.47
CA MET A 1 13.17 -38.74 -14.98
C MET A 1 14.12 -37.72 -14.36
N SER A 2 14.29 -36.55 -14.98
CA SER A 2 15.08 -35.45 -14.40
C SER A 2 14.18 -34.51 -13.60
N LYS A 3 14.55 -34.19 -12.36
CA LYS A 3 13.94 -33.10 -11.58
C LYS A 3 14.27 -31.76 -12.25
N PRO A 4 13.35 -30.78 -12.28
CA PRO A 4 13.65 -29.48 -12.86
C PRO A 4 14.74 -28.77 -12.02
N PRO A 5 15.64 -28.01 -12.67
CA PRO A 5 16.76 -27.35 -12.00
C PRO A 5 16.28 -26.30 -10.99
N THR A 6 16.92 -26.28 -9.82
CA THR A 6 16.75 -25.25 -8.79
C THR A 6 16.98 -23.87 -9.39
N GLN A 7 15.93 -23.07 -9.48
CA GLN A 7 16.04 -21.67 -9.90
C GLN A 7 16.51 -20.85 -8.70
N TYR A 8 17.73 -20.30 -8.79
CA TYR A 8 18.18 -19.23 -7.92
C TYR A 8 17.55 -17.92 -8.39
N ALA A 9 16.60 -17.38 -7.63
CA ALA A 9 16.19 -15.98 -7.77
C ALA A 9 17.24 -15.12 -7.08
N GLY A 10 18.11 -14.47 -7.87
CA GLY A 10 19.01 -13.44 -7.35
C GLY A 10 18.18 -12.26 -6.86
N VAL A 11 18.04 -12.12 -5.54
CA VAL A 11 17.50 -10.89 -4.95
C VAL A 11 18.60 -9.83 -5.10
N VAL A 12 18.48 -8.97 -6.10
CA VAL A 12 19.30 -7.77 -6.20
C VAL A 12 19.00 -6.92 -4.97
N GLY A 13 20.04 -6.63 -4.19
CA GLY A 13 19.95 -5.84 -2.97
C GLY A 13 19.30 -4.50 -3.26
N ILE A 14 18.24 -4.19 -2.51
CA ILE A 14 17.61 -2.88 -2.49
C ILE A 14 18.66 -1.91 -1.95
N GLU A 15 19.21 -1.03 -2.80
CA GLU A 15 20.06 0.07 -2.37
C GLU A 15 19.25 0.95 -1.40
N PRO A 16 19.71 1.17 -0.15
CA PRO A 16 18.99 2.02 0.78
C PRO A 16 19.03 3.46 0.28
N LYS A 17 17.85 4.01 -0.04
CA LYS A 17 17.72 5.42 -0.41
C LYS A 17 18.17 6.29 0.78
N PRO A 18 18.99 7.33 0.57
CA PRO A 18 19.55 8.11 1.68
C PRO A 18 18.46 8.72 2.55
N ILE A 19 18.54 8.46 3.86
CA ILE A 19 17.65 9.03 4.87
C ILE A 19 18.04 10.51 5.01
N VAL A 20 17.24 11.42 4.44
CA VAL A 20 17.45 12.86 4.57
C VAL A 20 17.18 13.26 6.02
N LEU A 21 18.23 13.64 6.76
CA LEU A 21 18.25 13.91 8.21
C LEU A 21 17.56 15.22 8.64
N THR A 22 16.68 15.78 7.82
CA THR A 22 15.81 16.90 8.22
C THR A 22 14.55 16.90 7.38
N PRO A 23 13.41 16.42 7.91
CA PRO A 23 12.12 16.74 7.35
C PRO A 23 11.55 17.95 8.11
N GLU A 24 11.19 19.02 7.40
CA GLU A 24 9.95 19.76 7.72
C GLU A 24 8.86 18.73 8.06
N PRO A 25 7.92 18.98 8.99
CA PRO A 25 6.95 17.97 9.40
C PRO A 25 6.13 17.54 8.18
N ALA A 26 6.61 16.52 7.48
CA ALA A 26 5.92 15.86 6.40
C ALA A 26 4.65 15.39 7.07
N GLN A 27 3.51 15.91 6.65
CA GLN A 27 2.21 15.41 7.06
C GLN A 27 2.17 13.93 6.71
N HIS A 28 2.59 13.10 7.67
CA HIS A 28 2.61 11.66 7.52
C HIS A 28 1.16 11.21 7.43
N VAL A 29 0.86 10.46 6.38
CA VAL A 29 -0.45 9.83 6.27
C VAL A 29 -0.56 8.82 7.40
N ASN A 30 -1.66 8.86 8.14
CA ASN A 30 -1.95 7.83 9.13
C ASN A 30 -2.40 6.54 8.43
N TRP A 31 -1.44 5.74 7.99
CA TRP A 31 -1.71 4.49 7.28
C TRP A 31 -2.46 3.46 8.11
N GLY A 32 -2.37 3.49 9.44
CA GLY A 32 -3.18 2.61 10.29
C GLY A 32 -4.68 2.92 10.17
N ALA A 33 -5.03 4.21 10.14
CA ALA A 33 -6.41 4.63 9.90
C ALA A 33 -6.85 4.27 8.46
N VAL A 34 -6.01 4.54 7.46
CA VAL A 34 -6.35 4.24 6.06
C VAL A 34 -6.46 2.73 5.81
N ALA A 35 -5.59 1.90 6.39
CA ALA A 35 -5.63 0.44 6.28
C ALA A 35 -6.80 -0.21 7.02
N SER A 36 -7.46 0.52 7.91
CA SER A 36 -8.73 0.08 8.51
C SER A 36 -9.92 0.21 7.55
N LEU A 37 -9.78 1.00 6.49
CA LEU A 37 -10.87 1.25 5.55
C LEU A 37 -11.07 0.02 4.65
N PRO A 38 -12.31 -0.51 4.53
CA PRO A 38 -12.62 -1.61 3.62
C PRO A 38 -12.17 -1.37 2.16
N PRO A 39 -12.32 -0.15 1.57
CA PRO A 39 -11.82 0.11 0.23
C PRO A 39 -10.30 -0.04 0.13
N PHE A 40 -9.54 0.40 1.13
CA PHE A 40 -8.08 0.26 1.12
C PHE A 40 -7.64 -1.19 1.28
N GLN A 41 -8.30 -1.98 2.12
CA GLN A 41 -8.01 -3.41 2.24
C GLN A 41 -8.23 -4.13 0.90
N MET A 42 -9.30 -3.79 0.17
CA MET A 42 -9.55 -4.32 -1.16
C MET A 42 -8.48 -3.88 -2.17
N TYR A 43 -8.07 -2.61 -2.13
CA TYR A 43 -6.95 -2.11 -2.92
C TYR A 43 -5.65 -2.87 -2.64
N ALA A 44 -5.33 -3.08 -1.36
CA ALA A 44 -4.13 -3.79 -0.95
C ALA A 44 -4.13 -5.25 -1.46
N VAL A 45 -5.28 -5.92 -1.39
CA VAL A 45 -5.45 -7.27 -1.96
C VAL A 45 -5.25 -7.30 -3.47
N GLU A 46 -5.78 -6.31 -4.20
CA GLU A 46 -5.63 -6.24 -5.67
C GLU A 46 -4.21 -5.89 -6.10
N ARG A 47 -3.52 -5.04 -5.35
CA ARG A 47 -2.17 -4.56 -5.70
C ARG A 47 -1.07 -5.50 -5.22
N PHE A 48 -1.17 -6.02 -4.01
CA PHE A 48 -0.10 -6.80 -3.36
C PHE A 48 -0.46 -8.29 -3.21
N GLY A 49 -1.70 -8.67 -3.52
CA GLY A 49 -2.20 -10.04 -3.37
C GLY A 49 -2.84 -10.31 -2.01
N ARG A 50 -3.52 -11.46 -1.92
CA ARG A 50 -4.13 -11.93 -0.66
C ARG A 50 -3.08 -12.50 0.28
N SER A 51 -3.20 -12.15 1.56
CA SER A 51 -2.49 -12.81 2.65
C SER A 51 -3.44 -13.70 3.44
N ALA A 52 -2.90 -14.76 4.05
CA ALA A 52 -3.62 -15.58 5.02
C ALA A 52 -3.67 -14.95 6.43
N ARG A 53 -2.98 -13.81 6.62
CA ARG A 53 -2.97 -13.02 7.86
C ARG A 53 -4.22 -12.15 7.98
N ASP A 54 -4.37 -11.54 9.14
CA ASP A 54 -5.39 -10.51 9.35
C ASP A 54 -5.28 -9.41 8.28
N SER A 55 -6.43 -9.03 7.71
CA SER A 55 -6.48 -8.13 6.54
C SER A 55 -6.08 -6.71 6.90
N HIS A 56 -6.32 -6.26 8.13
CA HIS A 56 -5.94 -4.93 8.60
C HIS A 56 -4.42 -4.87 8.86
N GLU A 57 -3.89 -5.84 9.59
CA GLU A 57 -2.45 -5.92 9.88
C GLU A 57 -1.66 -6.00 8.56
N TRP A 58 -2.09 -6.87 7.65
CA TRP A 58 -1.46 -7.02 6.35
C TRP A 58 -1.53 -5.76 5.48
N ALA A 59 -2.70 -5.11 5.41
CA ALA A 59 -2.85 -3.87 4.66
C ALA A 59 -1.99 -2.74 5.24
N THR A 60 -1.84 -2.69 6.56
CA THR A 60 -0.98 -1.72 7.26
C THR A 60 0.49 -1.97 6.92
N GLU A 61 0.96 -3.22 7.00
CA GLU A 61 2.32 -3.59 6.62
C GLU A 61 2.63 -3.20 5.16
N CYS A 62 1.71 -3.53 4.22
CA CYS A 62 1.86 -3.16 2.82
C CYS A 62 1.92 -1.64 2.63
N ALA A 63 1.05 -0.89 3.31
CA ALA A 63 0.99 0.56 3.19
C ALA A 63 2.27 1.23 3.70
N VAL A 64 2.76 0.82 4.87
CA VAL A 64 4.01 1.35 5.46
C VAL A 64 5.21 1.00 4.57
N HIS A 65 5.28 -0.23 4.07
CA HIS A 65 6.37 -0.66 3.21
C HIS A 65 6.40 0.06 1.87
N GLU A 66 5.23 0.26 1.26
CA GLU A 66 5.10 0.96 -0.02
C GLU A 66 5.31 2.47 0.15
N ALA A 67 4.82 3.07 1.23
CA ALA A 67 5.07 4.48 1.55
C ALA A 67 6.56 4.74 1.82
N ALA A 68 7.27 3.82 2.45
CA ALA A 68 8.72 3.93 2.65
C ALA A 68 9.51 3.89 1.32
N GLN A 69 9.01 3.20 0.30
CA GLN A 69 9.68 3.08 -1.01
C GLN A 69 9.31 4.22 -1.97
N SER A 70 8.01 4.47 -2.10
CA SER A 70 7.43 5.36 -3.11
C SER A 70 7.06 6.73 -2.56
N GLY A 71 6.97 6.88 -1.24
CA GLY A 71 6.49 8.07 -0.54
C GLY A 71 4.98 8.05 -0.31
N ASP A 72 4.54 8.67 0.79
CA ASP A 72 3.13 8.73 1.19
C ASP A 72 2.22 9.27 0.08
N LYS A 73 2.66 10.36 -0.56
CA LYS A 73 1.90 11.03 -1.62
C LYS A 73 1.66 10.10 -2.82
N ALA A 74 2.68 9.38 -3.27
CA ALA A 74 2.57 8.51 -4.43
C ALA A 74 1.60 7.34 -4.15
N LEU A 75 1.67 6.76 -2.96
CA LEU A 75 0.75 5.71 -2.55
C LEU A 75 -0.69 6.23 -2.43
N MET A 76 -0.88 7.39 -1.79
CA MET A 76 -2.18 8.00 -1.62
C MET A 76 -2.82 8.35 -2.97
N ASP A 77 -2.07 8.99 -3.87
CA ASP A 77 -2.56 9.35 -5.21
C ASP A 77 -2.98 8.09 -6.00
N ALA A 78 -2.19 7.01 -5.92
CA ALA A 78 -2.51 5.74 -6.56
C ALA A 78 -3.79 5.11 -6.00
N TYR A 79 -3.96 5.13 -4.68
CA TYR A 79 -5.17 4.62 -4.02
C TYR A 79 -6.41 5.46 -4.37
N VAL A 80 -6.32 6.79 -4.36
CA VAL A 80 -7.43 7.69 -4.76
C VAL A 80 -7.83 7.46 -6.21
N ALA A 81 -6.86 7.30 -7.12
CA ALA A 81 -7.12 7.00 -8.52
C ALA A 81 -7.84 5.66 -8.69
N TRP A 82 -7.36 4.61 -7.99
CA TRP A 82 -8.02 3.31 -7.98
C TRP A 82 -9.44 3.37 -7.40
N HIS A 83 -9.64 4.07 -6.28
CA HIS A 83 -10.93 4.20 -5.62
C HIS A 83 -11.94 4.88 -6.53
N THR A 84 -11.52 5.97 -7.18
CA THR A 84 -12.33 6.69 -8.19
C THR A 84 -12.68 5.79 -9.37
N ALA A 85 -11.71 5.03 -9.88
CA ALA A 85 -11.90 4.14 -11.02
C ALA A 85 -12.86 2.98 -10.72
N LYS A 86 -12.88 2.46 -9.49
CA LYS A 86 -13.83 1.40 -9.08
C LYS A 86 -15.26 1.89 -9.08
N GLY A 87 -15.49 3.12 -8.60
CA GLY A 87 -16.83 3.73 -8.56
C GLY A 87 -17.84 3.05 -7.63
N TYR A 88 -17.44 2.05 -6.85
CA TYR A 88 -18.32 1.32 -5.92
C TYR A 88 -18.76 2.16 -4.71
N TRP A 89 -18.03 3.24 -4.43
CA TRP A 89 -18.30 4.16 -3.33
C TRP A 89 -18.65 5.56 -3.87
N PRO A 90 -19.83 5.72 -4.52
CA PRO A 90 -20.22 7.02 -5.07
C PRO A 90 -20.38 8.07 -3.97
N ASN A 91 -20.81 7.66 -2.78
CA ASN A 91 -21.09 8.52 -1.64
C ASN A 91 -19.96 8.57 -0.60
N GLU A 92 -18.78 8.00 -0.87
CA GLU A 92 -17.64 7.99 0.05
C GLU A 92 -16.40 8.64 -0.58
N THR A 93 -15.60 9.34 0.23
CA THR A 93 -14.25 9.75 -0.12
C THR A 93 -13.28 8.58 0.04
N ALA A 94 -12.10 8.66 -0.58
CA ALA A 94 -11.07 7.64 -0.38
C ALA A 94 -10.63 7.48 1.10
N PHE A 95 -10.92 8.49 1.94
CA PHE A 95 -10.63 8.49 3.38
C PHE A 95 -11.78 7.94 4.24
N GLY A 96 -12.85 7.43 3.63
CA GLY A 96 -13.98 6.87 4.36
C GLY A 96 -15.03 7.89 4.82
N GLU A 97 -14.95 9.14 4.36
CA GLU A 97 -15.90 10.18 4.73
C GLU A 97 -17.11 10.15 3.79
N ALA A 98 -18.32 10.36 4.33
CA ALA A 98 -19.52 10.49 3.50
C ALA A 98 -19.47 11.82 2.72
N LYS A 99 -19.68 11.76 1.41
CA LYS A 99 -19.88 12.95 0.58
C LYS A 99 -21.24 13.56 0.95
N SER A 100 -21.20 14.76 1.53
CA SER A 100 -22.39 15.55 1.88
C SER A 100 -22.94 16.29 0.67
#